data_AF-A0A5J5HT82-F1
#
_entry.id   AF-A0A5J5HT82-F1
#
_cell.length_a   1.000
_cell.length_b   1.000
_cell.length_c   1.000
_cell.angle_alpha   90.00
_cell.angle_beta   90.00
_cell.angle_gamma   90.00
#
_symmetry.space_group_name_H-M   'P 1'
#
loop_
_entity.id
_entity.type
_entity.pdbx_description
1 polymer ?
#
loop_
_entity_poly.entity_id
_entity_poly.type
_entity_poly.pdbx_seq_one_letter_code
_entity_poly.pdbx_strand_id
1 'polypeptide(L)'
;MESIKLLEQIDDCIERTASITKTNGEYILALSAGQIIELISIFMLTKEEHLQDPLSLNRISPKKILDECFNKGYLRTDIYMMMNTIRIYRNYAAHKIDGKDDYYHVCMPMLINILQWFYRDYLGDTAQFVNVKERFYKETNTYLVKESVAQYEVENVYTKLEQVMNVCNSMFKKLTDLGIKVENIDSKVTNILSLVQEINNKIHSIKISALDTEEKMLLINDKLDGLLSENIEIDTYISIVKRWLSFDWDQLDSYSKSYLPTAEFLFGELSKLPDVDLSPFILQYCRTLENEMLKKVFRAYVFNIKKRKIIINREFNWDLFSKNEKGYNQDTQKFAKMLRKYINNTNSDEWFFEFGTMLFIMNLLNKNIAKESPLLIDFKSFIQNYFEENITDLNFLNALEEIKDKYRNRSAHSDIIKIEEAKLGRDEIREAINTFLELYKQ
;
A
#
# COMPACT_ATOMS: atom_id res chain seq x y z
N MET A 1 65.54 42.96 -23.13
CA MET A 1 64.62 43.20 -24.27
C MET A 1 64.48 41.97 -25.17
N GLU A 2 65.52 41.15 -25.33
CA GLU A 2 65.46 39.88 -26.09
C GLU A 2 64.62 38.79 -25.42
N SER A 3 64.59 38.74 -24.09
CA SER A 3 63.79 37.76 -23.32
C SER A 3 62.28 37.91 -23.53
N ILE A 4 61.81 39.11 -23.88
CA ILE A 4 60.39 39.40 -24.11
C ILE A 4 59.98 38.99 -25.54
N LYS A 5 60.83 39.25 -26.54
CA LYS A 5 60.61 38.73 -27.91
C LYS A 5 60.65 37.20 -27.99
N LEU A 6 61.49 36.57 -27.15
CA LEU A 6 61.55 35.12 -27.05
C LEU A 6 60.27 34.53 -26.45
N LEU A 7 59.68 35.20 -25.45
CA LEU A 7 58.39 34.81 -24.87
C LEU A 7 57.24 34.97 -25.87
N GLU A 8 57.20 36.06 -26.64
CA GLU A 8 56.18 36.28 -27.69
C GLU A 8 56.26 35.25 -28.83
N GLN A 9 57.46 34.80 -29.22
CA GLN A 9 57.63 33.75 -30.23
C GLN A 9 57.24 32.35 -29.73
N ILE A 10 57.43 32.09 -28.43
CA ILE A 10 57.01 30.86 -27.78
C ILE A 10 55.48 30.80 -27.68
N ASP A 11 54.84 31.91 -27.29
CA ASP A 11 53.38 32.00 -27.21
C ASP A 11 52.70 31.81 -28.59
N ASP A 12 53.22 32.45 -29.64
CA ASP A 12 52.69 32.32 -31.02
C ASP A 12 52.89 30.89 -31.60
N CYS A 13 53.91 30.16 -31.14
CA CYS A 13 54.14 28.77 -31.54
C CYS A 13 53.18 27.80 -30.82
N ILE A 14 52.93 28.04 -29.52
CA ILE A 14 51.99 27.29 -28.69
C ILE A 14 50.55 27.44 -29.23
N GLU A 15 50.15 28.63 -29.66
CA GLU A 15 48.83 28.87 -30.25
C GLU A 15 48.60 28.13 -31.58
N ARG A 16 49.64 27.94 -32.41
CA ARG A 16 49.51 27.30 -33.72
C ARG A 16 49.50 25.77 -33.68
N THR A 17 50.07 25.16 -32.65
CA THR A 17 50.27 23.70 -32.59
C THR A 17 49.30 22.98 -31.63
N ALA A 18 48.63 23.71 -30.73
CA ALA A 18 47.68 23.12 -29.80
C ALA A 18 46.30 22.86 -30.44
N SER A 19 45.80 21.62 -30.37
CA SER A 19 44.37 21.37 -30.62
C SER A 19 43.58 21.76 -29.37
N ILE A 20 42.97 22.95 -29.41
CA ILE A 20 42.15 23.46 -28.31
C ILE A 20 40.82 22.69 -28.28
N THR A 21 40.56 21.97 -27.18
CA THR A 21 39.23 21.41 -26.90
C THR A 21 38.64 22.08 -25.67
N LYS A 22 37.43 22.62 -25.81
CA LYS A 22 36.73 23.37 -24.76
C LYS A 22 35.74 22.46 -24.05
N THR A 23 35.90 22.29 -22.74
CA THR A 23 34.86 21.74 -21.85
C THR A 23 34.80 22.60 -20.59
N ASN A 24 33.60 23.04 -20.21
CA ASN A 24 33.33 23.87 -19.02
C ASN A 24 34.12 25.19 -18.88
N GLY A 25 34.32 25.91 -19.99
CA GLY A 25 34.79 27.30 -19.93
C GLY A 25 36.29 27.50 -19.69
N GLU A 26 37.06 26.44 -19.51
CA GLU A 26 38.53 26.51 -19.42
C GLU A 26 39.20 25.91 -20.67
N TYR A 27 40.33 26.50 -21.06
CA TYR A 27 41.14 26.08 -22.20
C TYR A 27 42.20 25.08 -21.71
N ILE A 28 42.17 23.83 -22.17
CA ILE A 28 43.17 22.83 -21.85
C ILE A 28 44.13 22.67 -23.04
N LEU A 29 45.41 22.93 -22.80
CA LEU A 29 46.51 22.75 -23.75
C LEU A 29 47.01 21.30 -23.67
N ALA A 30 46.78 20.51 -24.72
CA ALA A 30 47.36 19.19 -24.89
C ALA A 30 48.45 19.23 -25.96
N LEU A 31 49.72 19.14 -25.55
CA LEU A 31 50.86 19.01 -26.45
C LEU A 31 51.24 17.52 -26.58
N SER A 32 51.37 17.03 -27.81
CA SER A 32 51.90 15.70 -28.08
C SER A 32 53.40 15.64 -27.80
N ALA A 33 53.95 14.44 -27.56
CA ALA A 33 55.38 14.24 -27.33
C ALA A 33 56.27 14.76 -28.48
N GLY A 34 55.77 14.75 -29.72
CA GLY A 34 56.47 15.34 -30.88
C GLY A 34 56.58 16.86 -30.80
N GLN A 35 55.53 17.54 -30.31
CA GLN A 35 55.47 18.99 -30.20
C GLN A 35 56.33 19.54 -29.05
N ILE A 36 56.50 18.76 -27.99
CA ILE A 36 57.42 19.09 -26.88
C ILE A 36 58.89 18.98 -27.34
N ILE A 37 59.22 17.99 -28.18
CA ILE A 37 60.56 17.85 -28.76
C ILE A 37 60.85 18.97 -29.77
N GLU A 38 59.85 19.42 -30.53
CA GLU A 38 59.94 20.54 -31.45
C GLU A 38 60.19 21.88 -30.72
N LEU A 39 59.46 22.14 -29.63
CA LEU A 39 59.67 23.31 -28.76
C LEU A 39 61.06 23.33 -28.10
N ILE A 40 61.55 22.18 -27.63
CA ILE A 40 62.90 22.06 -27.07
C ILE A 40 63.96 22.29 -28.15
N SER A 41 63.73 21.82 -29.38
CA SER A 41 64.65 22.02 -30.52
C SER A 41 64.71 23.48 -30.96
N ILE A 42 63.57 24.19 -31.02
CA ILE A 42 63.49 25.62 -31.32
C ILE A 42 64.18 26.46 -30.23
N PHE A 43 64.00 26.10 -28.96
CA PHE A 43 64.63 26.80 -27.83
C PHE A 43 66.16 26.58 -27.77
N MET A 44 66.65 25.43 -28.24
CA MET A 44 68.08 25.14 -28.36
C MET A 44 68.74 25.88 -29.54
N LEU A 45 68.01 26.09 -30.63
CA LEU A 45 68.52 26.75 -31.84
C LEU A 45 68.43 28.29 -31.81
N THR A 46 67.52 28.87 -31.02
CA THR A 46 67.36 30.33 -30.88
C THR A 46 68.45 31.01 -30.03
N LYS A 47 69.37 30.23 -29.45
CA LYS A 47 70.49 30.75 -28.65
C LYS A 47 71.78 31.00 -29.46
N GLU A 48 71.82 30.63 -30.74
CA GLU A 48 72.87 31.05 -31.69
C GLU A 48 72.30 32.11 -32.64
N GLU A 49 72.88 33.32 -32.62
CA GLU A 49 72.74 34.26 -33.74
C GLU A 49 73.39 33.58 -34.96
N HIS A 50 72.56 33.12 -35.89
CA HIS A 50 72.81 32.89 -37.32
C HIS A 50 72.10 31.61 -37.78
N LEU A 51 70.84 31.76 -38.21
CA LEU A 51 70.26 30.90 -39.24
C LEU A 51 69.21 31.69 -40.02
N GLN A 52 69.49 31.89 -41.31
CA GLN A 52 68.53 32.35 -42.29
C GLN A 52 67.58 31.18 -42.62
N ASP A 53 66.28 31.40 -42.44
CA ASP A 53 65.14 30.56 -42.85
C ASP A 53 64.72 29.37 -41.95
N PRO A 54 63.67 29.55 -41.10
CA PRO A 54 63.06 28.51 -40.27
C PRO A 54 62.37 27.36 -41.02
N LEU A 55 62.08 27.51 -42.32
CA LEU A 55 61.29 26.51 -43.08
C LEU A 55 62.06 25.24 -43.47
N SER A 56 63.36 25.16 -43.17
CA SER A 56 64.21 24.01 -43.51
C SER A 56 64.27 22.90 -42.44
N LEU A 57 63.71 23.11 -41.24
CA LEU A 57 63.85 22.19 -40.09
C LEU A 57 62.90 20.98 -40.10
N ASN A 58 61.87 20.97 -40.95
CA ASN A 58 60.89 19.87 -41.03
C ASN A 58 61.42 18.55 -41.62
N ARG A 59 62.75 18.38 -41.78
CA ARG A 59 63.36 17.18 -42.37
C ARG A 59 64.60 16.64 -41.65
N ILE A 60 64.87 17.07 -40.41
CA ILE A 60 66.04 16.60 -39.65
C ILE A 60 65.57 15.64 -38.54
N SER A 61 66.17 14.45 -38.46
CA SER A 61 65.80 13.47 -37.43
C SER A 61 66.31 13.90 -36.04
N PRO A 62 65.59 13.59 -34.96
CA PRO A 62 65.98 13.95 -33.58
C PRO A 62 67.40 13.52 -33.20
N LYS A 63 67.86 12.40 -33.77
CA LYS A 63 69.23 11.89 -33.58
C LYS A 63 70.30 12.82 -34.14
N LYS A 64 70.06 13.44 -35.30
CA LYS A 64 71.02 14.33 -35.97
C LYS A 64 71.23 15.64 -35.20
N ILE A 65 70.15 16.16 -34.61
CA ILE A 65 70.19 17.38 -33.78
C ILE A 65 71.01 17.13 -32.50
N LEU A 66 70.80 15.97 -31.87
CA LEU A 66 71.56 15.56 -30.67
C LEU A 66 73.04 15.35 -30.96
N ASP A 67 73.39 14.71 -32.07
CA ASP A 67 74.78 14.50 -32.49
C ASP A 67 75.51 15.84 -32.77
N GLU A 68 74.80 16.85 -33.25
CA GLU A 68 75.35 18.17 -33.60
C GLU A 68 75.55 19.08 -32.38
N CYS A 69 74.63 19.04 -31.41
CA CYS A 69 74.80 19.67 -30.09
C CYS A 69 75.97 19.05 -29.31
N PHE A 70 76.18 17.74 -29.46
CA PHE A 70 77.27 17.01 -28.81
C PHE A 70 78.64 17.38 -29.39
N ASN A 71 78.76 17.44 -30.72
CA ASN A 71 79.99 17.83 -31.40
C ASN A 71 80.42 19.29 -31.12
N LYS A 72 79.50 20.14 -30.66
CA LYS A 72 79.76 21.53 -30.25
C LYS A 72 80.11 21.72 -28.75
N GLY A 73 80.16 20.63 -27.95
CA GLY A 73 80.72 20.66 -26.59
C GLY A 73 79.80 21.16 -25.46
N TYR A 74 78.48 21.11 -25.63
CA TYR A 74 77.51 21.67 -24.67
C TYR A 74 77.17 20.80 -23.43
N LEU A 75 78.07 19.89 -23.02
CA LEU A 75 77.83 18.84 -22.01
C LEU A 75 77.33 19.32 -20.63
N ARG A 76 77.66 20.55 -20.23
CA ARG A 76 77.32 21.09 -18.90
C ARG A 76 75.88 21.63 -18.83
N THR A 77 75.34 22.03 -19.96
CA THR A 77 73.97 22.58 -20.06
C THR A 77 72.94 21.47 -20.06
N ASP A 78 73.29 20.30 -20.60
CA ASP A 78 72.40 19.14 -20.73
C ASP A 78 72.07 18.51 -19.38
N ILE A 79 73.04 18.42 -18.46
CA ILE A 79 72.80 17.92 -17.11
C ILE A 79 71.91 18.91 -16.32
N TYR A 80 72.15 20.21 -16.49
CA TYR A 80 71.36 21.25 -15.80
C TYR A 80 69.94 21.35 -16.34
N MET A 81 69.75 21.18 -17.65
CA MET A 81 68.44 21.10 -18.29
C MET A 81 67.74 19.81 -17.92
N MET A 82 68.41 18.66 -17.92
CA MET A 82 67.82 17.39 -17.50
C MET A 82 67.37 17.44 -16.03
N MET A 83 68.18 18.04 -15.14
CA MET A 83 67.79 18.24 -13.74
C MET A 83 66.64 19.24 -13.57
N ASN A 84 66.57 20.30 -14.38
CA ASN A 84 65.43 21.22 -14.35
C ASN A 84 64.17 20.61 -14.94
N THR A 85 64.27 19.80 -16.00
CA THR A 85 63.15 19.04 -16.57
C THR A 85 62.63 18.03 -15.55
N ILE A 86 63.51 17.32 -14.83
CA ILE A 86 63.14 16.44 -13.71
C ILE A 86 62.44 17.24 -12.59
N ARG A 87 62.93 18.45 -12.28
CA ARG A 87 62.32 19.32 -11.26
C ARG A 87 60.95 19.87 -11.68
N ILE A 88 60.80 20.24 -12.94
CA ILE A 88 59.54 20.71 -13.53
C ILE A 88 58.53 19.56 -13.55
N TYR A 89 58.91 18.36 -14.02
CA TYR A 89 58.06 17.18 -13.97
C TYR A 89 57.67 16.81 -12.53
N ARG A 90 58.60 16.86 -11.57
CA ARG A 90 58.32 16.60 -10.15
C ARG A 90 57.33 17.62 -9.55
N ASN A 91 57.43 18.89 -9.92
CA ASN A 91 56.51 19.93 -9.46
C ASN A 91 55.14 19.86 -10.17
N TYR A 92 55.12 19.47 -11.44
CA TYR A 92 53.90 19.27 -12.22
C TYR A 92 53.11 18.06 -11.70
N ALA A 93 53.80 16.97 -11.34
CA ALA A 93 53.18 15.80 -10.71
C ALA A 93 52.69 16.06 -9.27
N ALA A 94 53.22 17.09 -8.58
CA ALA A 94 52.79 17.47 -7.23
C ALA A 94 51.56 18.39 -7.23
N HIS A 95 51.23 19.04 -8.34
CA HIS A 95 49.98 19.79 -8.49
C HIS A 95 48.87 18.86 -8.99
N LYS A 96 48.10 18.34 -8.02
CA LYS A 96 46.82 17.65 -8.23
C LYS A 96 45.92 18.51 -9.13
N ILE A 97 45.65 18.04 -10.34
CA ILE A 97 44.47 18.45 -11.12
C ILE A 97 43.66 17.18 -11.34
N ASP A 98 42.44 17.19 -10.79
CA ASP A 98 41.37 16.19 -10.84
C ASP A 98 41.65 14.85 -11.56
N GLY A 99 41.96 13.84 -10.74
CA GLY A 99 41.45 12.49 -10.95
C GLY A 99 41.90 11.72 -12.20
N LYS A 100 43.07 12.00 -12.77
CA LYS A 100 43.67 11.14 -13.82
C LYS A 100 45.02 10.56 -13.39
N ASP A 101 44.98 9.31 -12.94
CA ASP A 101 46.13 8.50 -12.50
C ASP A 101 47.12 8.12 -13.62
N ASP A 102 46.84 8.45 -14.88
CA ASP A 102 47.58 7.91 -16.04
C ASP A 102 48.92 8.59 -16.35
N TYR A 103 49.15 9.83 -15.88
CA TYR A 103 50.38 10.57 -16.26
C TYR A 103 51.65 10.02 -15.57
N TYR A 104 51.54 9.53 -14.34
CA TYR A 104 52.68 8.98 -13.58
C TYR A 104 53.17 7.65 -14.15
N HIS A 105 52.24 6.79 -14.60
CA HIS A 105 52.55 5.48 -15.16
C HIS A 105 53.22 5.52 -16.54
N VAL A 106 52.99 6.58 -17.32
CA VAL A 106 53.58 6.73 -18.66
C VAL A 106 54.93 7.46 -18.62
N CYS A 107 55.07 8.51 -17.82
CA CYS A 107 56.29 9.33 -17.81
C CYS A 107 57.46 8.68 -17.06
N MET A 108 57.21 7.88 -16.01
CA MET A 108 58.27 7.28 -15.19
C MET A 108 59.10 6.20 -15.91
N PRO A 109 58.52 5.24 -16.64
CA PRO A 109 59.28 4.28 -17.43
C PRO A 109 60.13 4.97 -18.51
N MET A 110 59.62 6.04 -19.11
CA MET A 110 60.32 6.82 -20.12
C MET A 110 61.52 7.56 -19.53
N LEU A 111 61.37 8.17 -18.35
CA LEU A 111 62.45 8.86 -17.64
C LEU A 111 63.54 7.87 -17.16
N ILE A 112 63.13 6.68 -16.71
CA ILE A 112 64.03 5.57 -16.37
C ILE A 112 64.82 5.11 -17.60
N ASN A 113 64.16 4.96 -18.77
CA ASN A 113 64.82 4.56 -20.01
C ASN A 113 65.81 5.63 -20.52
N ILE A 114 65.47 6.92 -20.41
CA ILE A 114 66.36 8.03 -20.77
C ILE A 114 67.60 8.04 -19.87
N LEU A 115 67.44 7.87 -18.55
CA LEU A 115 68.55 7.80 -17.60
C LEU A 115 69.42 6.55 -17.81
N GLN A 116 68.81 5.41 -18.13
CA GLN A 116 69.53 4.17 -18.45
C GLN A 116 70.31 4.28 -19.77
N TRP A 117 69.72 4.90 -20.80
CA TRP A 117 70.39 5.14 -22.07
C TRP A 117 71.58 6.11 -21.92
N PHE A 118 71.37 7.25 -21.25
CA PHE A 118 72.42 8.24 -21.03
C PHE A 118 73.60 7.66 -20.24
N TYR A 119 73.35 6.78 -19.26
CA TYR A 119 74.40 6.18 -18.47
C TYR A 119 75.16 5.07 -19.21
N ARG A 120 74.44 4.19 -19.92
CA ARG A 120 75.02 3.06 -20.68
C ARG A 120 76.01 3.54 -21.74
N ASP A 121 75.69 4.62 -22.43
CA ASP A 121 76.48 5.06 -23.58
C ASP A 121 77.54 6.13 -23.22
N TYR A 122 77.49 6.77 -22.03
CA TYR A 122 78.38 7.91 -21.70
C TYR A 122 79.20 7.86 -20.39
N LEU A 123 78.84 7.10 -19.36
CA LEU A 123 79.41 7.27 -18.01
C LEU A 123 80.10 6.02 -17.41
N GLY A 124 80.67 5.17 -18.27
CA GLY A 124 81.31 3.89 -17.90
C GLY A 124 81.85 3.77 -16.46
N ASP A 125 81.31 2.78 -15.75
CA ASP A 125 81.73 2.16 -14.48
C ASP A 125 80.95 2.50 -13.17
N THR A 126 80.80 1.49 -12.30
CA THR A 126 79.50 0.87 -11.94
C THR A 126 79.10 0.81 -10.45
N ALA A 127 79.76 1.48 -9.49
CA ALA A 127 79.40 1.32 -8.06
C ALA A 127 78.43 2.38 -7.49
N GLN A 128 78.55 3.64 -7.91
CA GLN A 128 77.72 4.72 -7.35
C GLN A 128 76.28 4.71 -7.92
N PHE A 129 76.10 4.27 -9.16
CA PHE A 129 74.78 4.18 -9.77
C PHE A 129 73.93 3.05 -9.17
N VAL A 130 74.52 1.92 -8.76
CA VAL A 130 73.76 0.85 -8.08
C VAL A 130 73.16 1.38 -6.77
N ASN A 131 73.92 2.13 -5.98
CA ASN A 131 73.41 2.78 -4.77
C ASN A 131 72.36 3.86 -5.05
N VAL A 132 72.53 4.68 -6.09
CA VAL A 132 71.53 5.70 -6.47
C VAL A 132 70.26 5.04 -7.02
N LYS A 133 70.40 3.99 -7.84
CA LYS A 133 69.31 3.18 -8.39
C LYS A 133 68.53 2.48 -7.28
N GLU A 134 69.21 1.81 -6.35
CA GLU A 134 68.57 1.17 -5.19
C GLU A 134 67.90 2.18 -4.27
N ARG A 135 68.54 3.33 -4.00
CA ARG A 135 67.94 4.40 -3.20
C ARG A 135 66.71 4.99 -3.89
N PHE A 136 66.79 5.21 -5.20
CA PHE A 136 65.68 5.71 -6.00
C PHE A 136 64.54 4.69 -6.08
N TYR A 137 64.81 3.40 -6.27
CA TYR A 137 63.80 2.33 -6.22
C TYR A 137 63.17 2.20 -4.84
N LYS A 138 63.97 2.31 -3.77
CA LYS A 138 63.47 2.25 -2.39
C LYS A 138 62.58 3.45 -2.08
N GLU A 139 63.00 4.65 -2.48
CA GLU A 139 62.21 5.87 -2.30
C GLU A 139 60.93 5.83 -3.17
N THR A 140 61.02 5.49 -4.45
CA THR A 140 59.85 5.35 -5.33
C THR A 140 58.89 4.27 -4.87
N ASN A 141 59.36 3.09 -4.45
CA ASN A 141 58.49 2.06 -3.84
C ASN A 141 57.85 2.56 -2.55
N THR A 142 58.56 3.31 -1.71
CA THR A 142 57.98 3.90 -0.50
C THR A 142 56.90 4.93 -0.85
N TYR A 143 57.08 5.71 -1.90
CA TYR A 143 56.06 6.65 -2.40
C TYR A 143 54.85 5.92 -3.00
N LEU A 144 55.05 4.91 -3.84
CA LEU A 144 53.98 4.10 -4.44
C LEU A 144 53.17 3.34 -3.38
N VAL A 145 53.82 2.85 -2.32
CA VAL A 145 53.13 2.24 -1.17
C VAL A 145 52.31 3.29 -0.41
N LYS A 146 52.86 4.49 -0.16
CA LYS A 146 52.09 5.56 0.49
C LYS A 146 50.91 6.05 -0.36
N GLU A 147 51.08 6.09 -1.68
CA GLU A 147 50.05 6.47 -2.63
C GLU A 147 48.94 5.43 -2.72
N SER A 148 49.28 4.14 -2.81
CA SER A 148 48.30 3.05 -2.78
C SER A 148 47.56 2.95 -1.44
N VAL A 149 48.23 3.19 -0.30
CA VAL A 149 47.55 3.31 1.00
C VAL A 149 46.61 4.53 1.02
N ALA A 150 47.04 5.67 0.49
CA ALA A 150 46.19 6.86 0.39
C ALA A 150 44.99 6.65 -0.55
N GLN A 151 45.16 5.95 -1.68
CA GLN A 151 44.08 5.58 -2.59
C GLN A 151 43.08 4.63 -1.90
N TYR A 152 43.57 3.62 -1.18
CA TYR A 152 42.72 2.71 -0.41
C TYR A 152 41.95 3.44 0.71
N GLU A 153 42.60 4.37 1.41
CA GLU A 153 41.94 5.20 2.43
C GLU A 153 40.87 6.09 1.81
N VAL A 154 41.14 6.68 0.63
CA VAL A 154 40.18 7.48 -0.13
C VAL A 154 38.99 6.64 -0.60
N GLU A 155 39.23 5.45 -1.16
CA GLU A 155 38.18 4.53 -1.62
C GLU A 155 37.29 4.07 -0.45
N ASN A 156 37.89 3.75 0.70
CA ASN A 156 37.16 3.43 1.93
C ASN A 156 36.31 4.61 2.43
N VAL A 157 36.81 5.84 2.31
CA VAL A 157 36.03 7.05 2.62
C VAL A 157 34.86 7.20 1.64
N TYR A 158 35.06 6.96 0.34
CA TYR A 158 33.98 7.00 -0.66
C TYR A 158 32.90 5.95 -0.37
N THR A 159 33.27 4.71 -0.05
CA THR A 159 32.30 3.66 0.30
C THR A 159 31.49 4.04 1.55
N LYS A 160 32.15 4.60 2.58
CA LYS A 160 31.45 5.12 3.78
C LYS A 160 30.53 6.28 3.44
N LEU A 161 30.96 7.20 2.56
CA LEU A 161 30.15 8.33 2.10
C LEU A 161 28.89 7.86 1.35
N GLU A 162 29.03 6.83 0.51
CA GLU A 162 27.92 6.21 -0.21
C GLU A 162 26.92 5.54 0.73
N GLN A 163 27.41 4.81 1.74
CA GLN A 163 26.56 4.25 2.80
C GLN A 163 25.79 5.34 3.54
N VAL A 164 26.45 6.45 3.90
CA VAL A 164 25.81 7.60 4.54
C VAL A 164 24.77 8.23 3.61
N MET A 165 25.08 8.42 2.33
CA MET A 165 24.12 8.94 1.34
C MET A 165 22.89 8.04 1.21
N ASN A 166 23.06 6.72 1.20
CA ASN A 166 21.95 5.77 1.16
C ASN A 166 21.06 5.85 2.41
N VAL A 167 21.67 5.98 3.60
CA VAL A 167 20.92 6.21 4.85
C VAL A 167 20.17 7.53 4.78
N CYS A 168 20.82 8.63 4.36
CA CYS A 168 20.20 9.94 4.19
C CYS A 168 19.01 9.88 3.23
N ASN A 169 19.15 9.24 2.06
CA ASN A 169 18.07 9.07 1.09
C ASN A 169 16.90 8.28 1.67
N SER A 170 17.17 7.22 2.45
CA SER A 170 16.13 6.46 3.14
C SER A 170 15.39 7.30 4.19
N MET A 171 16.11 8.17 4.91
CA MET A 171 15.53 9.10 5.88
C MET A 171 14.69 10.16 5.20
N PHE A 172 15.16 10.74 4.10
CA PHE A 172 14.39 11.70 3.30
C PHE A 172 13.07 11.11 2.82
N LYS A 173 13.07 9.87 2.31
CA LYS A 173 11.84 9.18 1.91
C LYS A 173 10.86 9.03 3.06
N LYS A 174 11.32 8.60 4.24
CA LYS A 174 10.48 8.51 5.44
C LYS A 174 9.95 9.88 5.89
N LEU A 175 10.75 10.93 5.76
CA LEU A 175 10.35 12.29 6.09
C LEU A 175 9.25 12.79 5.14
N THR A 176 9.36 12.47 3.84
CA THR A 176 8.31 12.75 2.85
C THR A 176 7.02 11.98 3.16
N ASP A 177 7.12 10.68 3.48
CA ASP A 177 5.97 9.87 3.88
C ASP A 177 5.30 10.41 5.15
N LEU A 178 6.08 10.90 6.11
CA LEU A 178 5.57 11.57 7.30
C LEU A 178 4.89 12.90 6.95
N GLY A 179 5.44 13.69 6.03
CA GLY A 179 4.81 14.92 5.53
C GLY A 179 3.42 14.66 4.96
N ILE A 180 3.28 13.66 4.09
CA ILE A 180 1.99 13.25 3.51
C ILE A 180 1.02 12.79 4.61
N LYS A 181 1.50 12.05 5.62
CA LYS A 181 0.66 11.63 6.75
C LYS A 181 0.20 12.82 7.59
N VAL A 182 1.06 13.82 7.80
CA VAL A 182 0.71 15.04 8.54
C VAL A 182 -0.32 15.86 7.76
N GLU A 183 -0.18 16.02 6.45
CA GLU A 183 -1.19 16.68 5.60
C GLU A 183 -2.54 15.93 5.63
N ASN A 184 -2.52 14.60 5.61
CA ASN A 184 -3.73 13.80 5.77
C ASN A 184 -4.36 13.95 7.17
N ILE A 185 -3.57 14.13 8.21
CA ILE A 185 -4.09 14.42 9.56
C ILE A 185 -4.68 15.82 9.59
N ASP A 186 -4.00 16.82 9.03
CA ASP A 186 -4.44 18.22 9.00
C ASP A 186 -5.78 18.40 8.27
N SER A 187 -5.93 17.74 7.11
CA SER A 187 -7.21 17.69 6.38
C SER A 187 -8.32 17.00 7.17
N LYS A 188 -8.04 15.89 7.85
CA LYS A 188 -9.02 15.22 8.74
C LYS A 188 -9.42 16.10 9.92
N VAL A 189 -8.45 16.78 10.54
CA VAL A 189 -8.71 17.72 11.65
C VAL A 189 -9.56 18.91 11.17
N THR A 190 -9.29 19.43 9.98
CA THR A 190 -10.09 20.49 9.35
C THR A 190 -11.53 20.05 9.10
N ASN A 191 -11.73 18.82 8.63
CA ASN A 191 -13.07 18.24 8.44
C ASN A 191 -13.80 18.05 9.79
N ILE A 192 -13.10 17.64 10.84
CA ILE A 192 -13.70 17.54 12.18
C ILE A 192 -14.12 18.92 12.67
N LEU A 193 -13.27 19.93 12.49
CA LEU A 193 -13.59 21.30 12.88
C LEU A 193 -14.84 21.84 12.15
N SER A 194 -14.98 21.57 10.86
CA SER A 194 -16.16 22.00 10.09
C SER A 194 -17.44 21.29 10.56
N LEU A 195 -17.39 19.97 10.81
CA LEU A 195 -18.52 19.21 11.38
C LEU A 195 -18.92 19.73 12.76
N VAL A 196 -17.95 20.01 13.63
CA VAL A 196 -18.20 20.57 14.98
C VAL A 196 -18.85 21.95 14.88
N GLN A 197 -18.40 22.80 13.96
CA GLN A 197 -19.01 24.10 13.72
C GLN A 197 -20.45 23.97 13.20
N GLU A 198 -20.71 23.03 12.29
CA GLU A 198 -22.04 22.76 11.77
C GLU A 198 -23.00 22.27 12.88
N ILE A 199 -22.54 21.34 13.73
CA ILE A 199 -23.28 20.87 14.92
C ILE A 199 -23.60 22.05 15.83
N ASN A 200 -22.60 22.87 16.15
CA ASN A 200 -22.78 23.98 17.09
C ASN A 200 -23.80 25.00 16.57
N ASN A 201 -23.74 25.33 15.27
CA ASN A 201 -24.70 26.23 14.63
C ASN A 201 -26.12 25.66 14.64
N LYS A 202 -26.29 24.36 14.36
CA LYS A 202 -27.60 23.69 14.38
C LYS A 202 -28.17 23.61 15.80
N ILE A 203 -27.38 23.21 16.79
CA ILE A 203 -27.79 23.19 18.20
C ILE A 203 -28.16 24.59 18.67
N HIS A 204 -27.40 25.62 18.28
CA HIS A 204 -27.73 27.00 18.64
C HIS A 204 -29.07 27.43 18.06
N SER A 205 -29.36 27.09 16.80
CA SER A 205 -30.65 27.38 16.16
C SER A 205 -31.82 26.67 16.86
N ILE A 206 -31.63 25.43 17.31
CA ILE A 206 -32.64 24.67 18.07
C ILE A 206 -32.84 25.28 19.45
N LYS A 207 -31.76 25.71 20.14
CA LYS A 207 -31.85 26.36 21.46
C LYS A 207 -32.65 27.66 21.42
N ILE A 208 -32.54 28.45 20.34
CA ILE A 208 -33.25 29.73 20.16
C ILE A 208 -34.71 29.53 19.73
N SER A 209 -35.09 28.34 19.24
CA SER A 209 -36.46 28.05 18.82
C SER A 209 -37.48 28.18 19.97
N ALA A 210 -38.74 28.46 19.65
CA ALA A 210 -39.82 28.59 20.62
C ALA A 210 -40.38 27.24 21.14
N LEU A 211 -39.74 26.13 20.78
CA LEU A 211 -40.15 24.77 21.17
C LEU A 211 -39.91 24.52 22.66
N ASP A 212 -40.64 23.56 23.22
CA ASP A 212 -40.42 23.13 24.59
C ASP A 212 -39.09 22.38 24.74
N THR A 213 -38.70 22.08 25.99
CA THR A 213 -37.37 21.51 26.27
C THR A 213 -37.25 20.06 25.77
N GLU A 214 -38.35 19.32 25.71
CA GLU A 214 -38.39 17.91 25.34
C GLU A 214 -38.35 17.75 23.80
N GLU A 215 -39.08 18.61 23.07
CA GLU A 215 -39.02 18.71 21.62
C GLU A 215 -37.64 19.16 21.11
N LYS A 216 -36.98 20.10 21.83
CA LYS A 216 -35.60 20.52 21.53
C LYS A 216 -34.60 19.37 21.71
N MET A 217 -34.78 18.55 22.75
CA MET A 217 -33.91 17.40 23.00
C MET A 217 -34.09 16.32 21.94
N LEU A 218 -35.32 16.05 21.50
CA LEU A 218 -35.59 15.12 20.40
C LEU A 218 -34.95 15.56 19.08
N LEU A 219 -35.07 16.84 18.72
CA LEU A 219 -34.46 17.37 17.48
C LEU A 219 -32.93 17.39 17.53
N ILE A 220 -32.33 17.59 18.71
CA ILE A 220 -30.88 17.50 18.90
C ILE A 220 -30.42 16.05 18.74
N ASN A 221 -31.15 15.08 19.30
CA ASN A 221 -30.82 13.66 19.20
C ASN A 221 -30.98 13.14 17.77
N ASP A 222 -32.09 13.42 17.09
CA ASP A 222 -32.28 13.04 15.67
C ASP A 222 -31.17 13.58 14.76
N LYS A 223 -30.62 14.76 15.09
CA LYS A 223 -29.54 15.37 14.32
C LYS A 223 -28.15 14.86 14.68
N LEU A 224 -27.94 14.44 15.92
CA LEU A 224 -26.74 13.71 16.34
C LEU A 224 -26.73 12.31 15.71
N ASP A 225 -27.87 11.62 15.70
CA ASP A 225 -28.03 10.28 15.11
C ASP A 225 -27.85 10.30 13.59
N GLY A 226 -28.32 11.36 12.93
CA GLY A 226 -28.06 11.59 11.51
C GLY A 226 -26.60 11.90 11.14
N LEU A 227 -25.74 12.19 12.12
CA LEU A 227 -24.31 12.48 11.93
C LEU A 227 -23.40 11.33 12.41
N LEU A 228 -23.85 10.51 13.35
CA LEU A 228 -23.16 9.31 13.84
C LEU A 228 -23.28 8.10 12.89
N SER A 229 -24.08 8.23 11.83
CA SER A 229 -24.26 7.22 10.79
C SER A 229 -23.07 7.05 9.84
N GLU A 230 -21.98 7.82 9.99
CA GLU A 230 -20.72 7.61 9.28
C GLU A 230 -19.61 7.08 10.23
N ASN A 231 -19.37 5.76 10.16
CA ASN A 231 -18.16 5.01 10.57
C ASN A 231 -18.05 4.37 11.98
N ILE A 232 -19.06 3.62 12.42
CA ILE A 232 -18.82 2.26 12.96
C ILE A 232 -19.36 1.30 11.90
N GLU A 233 -18.50 0.73 11.06
CA GLU A 233 -18.95 -0.12 9.96
C GLU A 233 -19.70 -1.34 10.51
N ILE A 234 -21.01 -1.41 10.24
CA ILE A 234 -21.88 -2.58 10.43
C ILE A 234 -21.20 -3.87 9.91
N ASP A 235 -20.28 -3.74 8.94
CA ASP A 235 -19.45 -4.82 8.40
C ASP A 235 -18.61 -5.56 9.46
N THR A 236 -18.19 -4.87 10.52
CA THR A 236 -17.51 -5.53 11.65
C THR A 236 -18.45 -6.53 12.35
N TYR A 237 -19.72 -6.18 12.47
CA TYR A 237 -20.74 -7.04 13.08
C TYR A 237 -21.19 -8.17 12.14
N ILE A 238 -21.11 -8.00 10.82
CA ILE A 238 -21.28 -9.11 9.85
C ILE A 238 -20.27 -10.23 10.16
N SER A 239 -19.02 -9.87 10.45
CA SER A 239 -17.98 -10.85 10.77
C SER A 239 -18.24 -11.59 12.09
N ILE A 240 -18.89 -10.95 13.07
CA ILE A 240 -19.32 -11.59 14.31
C ILE A 240 -20.44 -12.59 14.02
N VAL A 241 -21.42 -12.20 13.20
CA VAL A 241 -22.54 -13.08 12.84
C VAL A 241 -22.07 -14.32 12.11
N LYS A 242 -21.20 -14.15 11.11
CA LYS A 242 -20.61 -15.26 10.36
C LYS A 242 -19.82 -16.26 11.22
N ARG A 243 -19.40 -15.89 12.43
CA ARG A 243 -18.64 -16.78 13.32
C ARG A 243 -19.51 -17.80 14.04
N TRP A 244 -20.73 -17.42 14.42
CA TRP A 244 -21.65 -18.31 15.14
C TRP A 244 -22.70 -18.93 14.22
N LEU A 245 -22.97 -18.32 13.07
CA LEU A 245 -23.84 -18.90 12.05
C LEU A 245 -23.12 -20.10 11.41
N SER A 246 -23.67 -21.29 11.62
CA SER A 246 -23.06 -22.54 11.14
C SER A 246 -23.30 -22.76 9.64
N PHE A 247 -24.22 -22.00 9.05
CA PHE A 247 -24.61 -22.09 7.65
C PHE A 247 -24.04 -20.94 6.82
N ASP A 248 -24.08 -21.14 5.50
CA ASP A 248 -23.62 -20.13 4.56
C ASP A 248 -24.45 -18.84 4.73
N TRP A 249 -23.76 -17.76 5.06
CA TRP A 249 -24.28 -16.40 5.13
C TRP A 249 -25.15 -16.08 3.92
N ASP A 250 -24.77 -16.60 2.75
CA ASP A 250 -25.47 -16.28 1.52
C ASP A 250 -26.86 -16.90 1.38
N GLN A 251 -27.19 -17.89 2.21
CA GLN A 251 -28.53 -18.49 2.28
C GLN A 251 -29.55 -17.65 3.04
N LEU A 252 -29.12 -16.63 3.79
CA LEU A 252 -30.03 -15.72 4.48
C LEU A 252 -30.73 -14.79 3.50
N ASP A 253 -31.99 -14.45 3.79
CA ASP A 253 -32.70 -13.39 3.08
C ASP A 253 -32.00 -12.03 3.29
N SER A 254 -32.16 -11.11 2.33
CA SER A 254 -31.49 -9.80 2.37
C SER A 254 -31.84 -8.99 3.62
N TYR A 255 -33.07 -9.06 4.12
CA TYR A 255 -33.45 -8.39 5.37
C TYR A 255 -32.81 -9.06 6.59
N SER A 256 -32.76 -10.39 6.60
CA SER A 256 -32.08 -11.16 7.66
C SER A 256 -30.59 -10.83 7.76
N LYS A 257 -29.93 -10.64 6.61
CA LYS A 257 -28.53 -10.16 6.52
C LYS A 257 -28.32 -8.76 7.11
N SER A 258 -29.38 -7.95 7.21
CA SER A 258 -29.35 -6.62 7.85
C SER A 258 -29.73 -6.68 9.33
N TYR A 259 -30.73 -7.50 9.69
CA TYR A 259 -31.21 -7.61 11.07
C TYR A 259 -30.16 -8.21 12.02
N LEU A 260 -29.44 -9.26 11.61
CA LEU A 260 -28.48 -9.91 12.51
C LEU A 260 -27.29 -9.02 12.90
N PRO A 261 -26.58 -8.34 11.97
CA PRO A 261 -25.52 -7.41 12.35
C PRO A 261 -26.05 -6.23 13.16
N THR A 262 -27.24 -5.74 12.84
CA THR A 262 -27.90 -4.67 13.61
C THR A 262 -28.19 -5.14 15.03
N ALA A 263 -28.62 -6.38 15.23
CA ALA A 263 -28.80 -6.94 16.56
C ALA A 263 -27.49 -6.95 17.34
N GLU A 264 -26.40 -7.47 16.76
CA GLU A 264 -25.09 -7.48 17.44
C GLU A 264 -24.58 -6.07 17.77
N PHE A 265 -24.80 -5.10 16.88
CA PHE A 265 -24.50 -3.69 17.12
C PHE A 265 -25.31 -3.14 18.31
N LEU A 266 -26.63 -3.34 18.30
CA LEU A 266 -27.50 -2.88 19.38
C LEU A 266 -27.11 -3.51 20.72
N PHE A 267 -26.76 -4.79 20.75
CA PHE A 267 -26.26 -5.41 21.97
C PHE A 267 -24.97 -4.77 22.44
N GLY A 268 -24.01 -4.56 21.53
CA GLY A 268 -22.73 -3.93 21.83
C GLY A 268 -22.87 -2.52 22.40
N GLU A 269 -23.76 -1.71 21.84
CA GLU A 269 -23.96 -0.33 22.29
C GLU A 269 -24.84 -0.22 23.53
N LEU A 270 -25.99 -0.90 23.55
CA LEU A 270 -26.91 -0.81 24.68
C LEU A 270 -26.31 -1.44 25.94
N SER A 271 -25.57 -2.56 25.84
CA SER A 271 -24.98 -3.21 27.03
C SER A 271 -23.96 -2.35 27.79
N LYS A 272 -23.45 -1.26 27.19
CA LYS A 272 -22.58 -0.29 27.86
C LYS A 272 -23.34 0.65 28.80
N LEU A 273 -24.65 0.77 28.62
CA LEU A 273 -25.51 1.67 29.38
C LEU A 273 -26.07 0.95 30.62
N PRO A 274 -26.10 1.61 31.79
CA PRO A 274 -26.75 1.06 32.98
C PRO A 274 -28.27 1.06 32.81
N ASP A 275 -28.93 0.01 33.30
CA ASP A 275 -30.39 -0.12 33.39
C ASP A 275 -31.17 0.11 32.08
N VAL A 276 -30.56 -0.21 30.94
CA VAL A 276 -31.19 -0.08 29.61
C VAL A 276 -32.10 -1.26 29.28
N ASP A 277 -33.15 -0.99 28.51
CA ASP A 277 -33.99 -2.02 27.91
C ASP A 277 -33.32 -2.60 26.65
N LEU A 278 -33.08 -3.91 26.66
CA LEU A 278 -32.47 -4.66 25.55
C LEU A 278 -33.52 -5.32 24.63
N SER A 279 -34.79 -4.98 24.79
CA SER A 279 -35.87 -5.39 23.87
C SER A 279 -35.57 -5.05 22.41
N PRO A 280 -35.02 -3.87 22.05
CA PRO A 280 -34.71 -3.55 20.65
C PRO A 280 -33.72 -4.54 20.03
N PHE A 281 -32.75 -5.01 20.81
CA PHE A 281 -31.76 -5.99 20.41
C PHE A 281 -32.41 -7.35 20.12
N ILE A 282 -33.17 -7.88 21.08
CA ILE A 282 -33.86 -9.17 20.96
C ILE A 282 -34.85 -9.15 19.80
N LEU A 283 -35.54 -8.03 19.60
CA LEU A 283 -36.52 -7.88 18.53
C LEU A 283 -35.89 -8.06 17.14
N GLN A 284 -34.65 -7.57 16.92
CA GLN A 284 -33.97 -7.77 15.63
C GLN A 284 -33.63 -9.25 15.40
N TYR A 285 -33.23 -9.98 16.44
CA TYR A 285 -33.01 -11.42 16.37
C TYR A 285 -34.30 -12.18 16.01
N CYS A 286 -35.40 -11.85 16.68
CA CYS A 286 -36.71 -12.42 16.37
C CYS A 286 -37.18 -12.09 14.94
N ARG A 287 -36.91 -10.87 14.46
CA ARG A 287 -37.23 -10.47 13.07
C ARG A 287 -36.52 -11.32 12.04
N THR A 288 -35.26 -11.71 12.29
CA THR A 288 -34.55 -12.64 11.40
C THR A 288 -35.29 -13.96 11.30
N LEU A 289 -35.56 -14.61 12.44
CA LEU A 289 -36.25 -15.90 12.48
C LEU A 289 -37.64 -15.83 11.84
N GLU A 290 -38.42 -14.79 12.15
CA GLU A 290 -39.74 -14.53 11.56
C GLU A 290 -39.64 -14.34 10.03
N ASN A 291 -38.66 -13.57 9.55
CA ASN A 291 -38.48 -13.31 8.13
C ASN A 291 -38.04 -14.57 7.36
N GLU A 292 -37.12 -15.37 7.92
CA GLU A 292 -36.68 -16.63 7.31
C GLU A 292 -37.85 -17.61 7.15
N MET A 293 -38.67 -17.79 8.19
CA MET A 293 -39.89 -18.61 8.12
C MET A 293 -40.89 -18.04 7.10
N LEU A 294 -41.14 -16.73 7.14
CA LEU A 294 -42.08 -16.08 6.24
C LEU A 294 -41.68 -16.28 4.78
N LYS A 295 -40.40 -16.11 4.45
CA LYS A 295 -39.90 -16.18 3.07
C LYS A 295 -39.81 -17.62 2.59
N LYS A 296 -39.15 -18.50 3.33
CA LYS A 296 -38.81 -19.87 2.89
C LYS A 296 -39.95 -20.87 3.05
N VAL A 297 -40.87 -20.64 4.00
CA VAL A 297 -42.04 -21.52 4.19
C VAL A 297 -43.28 -20.90 3.55
N PHE A 298 -43.75 -19.77 4.07
CA PHE A 298 -45.10 -19.29 3.78
C PHE A 298 -45.24 -18.60 2.43
N ARG A 299 -44.36 -17.64 2.10
CA ARG A 299 -44.36 -16.98 0.79
C ARG A 299 -43.98 -17.96 -0.32
N ALA A 300 -43.01 -18.84 -0.07
CA ALA A 300 -42.66 -19.92 -0.98
C ALA A 300 -43.86 -20.84 -1.26
N TYR A 301 -44.65 -21.18 -0.24
CA TYR A 301 -45.86 -21.98 -0.43
C TYR A 301 -46.95 -21.25 -1.23
N VAL A 302 -47.20 -19.96 -0.95
CA VAL A 302 -48.14 -19.15 -1.75
C VAL A 302 -47.69 -19.10 -3.22
N PHE A 303 -46.39 -18.92 -3.46
CA PHE A 303 -45.82 -18.95 -4.81
C PHE A 303 -45.99 -20.32 -5.47
N ASN A 304 -45.76 -21.40 -4.73
CA ASN A 304 -45.93 -22.77 -5.21
C ASN A 304 -47.40 -23.04 -5.62
N ILE A 305 -48.37 -22.60 -4.82
CA ILE A 305 -49.80 -22.66 -5.16
C ILE A 305 -50.09 -21.91 -6.47
N LYS A 306 -49.60 -20.66 -6.60
CA LYS A 306 -49.75 -19.87 -7.82
C LYS A 306 -49.15 -20.57 -9.04
N LYS A 307 -47.93 -21.10 -8.90
CA LYS A 307 -47.21 -21.82 -9.96
C LYS A 307 -48.00 -23.06 -10.42
N ARG A 308 -48.59 -23.80 -9.48
CA ARG A 308 -49.46 -24.96 -9.76
C ARG A 308 -50.87 -24.58 -10.22
N LYS A 309 -51.20 -23.29 -10.26
CA LYS A 309 -52.53 -22.74 -10.65
C LYS A 309 -53.68 -23.36 -9.85
N ILE A 310 -53.46 -23.62 -8.55
CA ILE A 310 -54.49 -24.18 -7.68
C ILE A 310 -55.58 -23.14 -7.41
N ILE A 311 -56.83 -23.57 -7.56
CA ILE A 311 -58.01 -22.75 -7.28
C ILE A 311 -58.46 -23.05 -5.84
N ILE A 312 -58.16 -22.15 -4.90
CA ILE A 312 -58.41 -22.34 -3.46
C ILE A 312 -59.87 -22.72 -3.16
N ASN A 313 -60.84 -22.04 -3.77
CA ASN A 313 -62.26 -22.30 -3.52
C ASN A 313 -62.72 -23.69 -3.99
N ARG A 314 -61.93 -24.37 -4.82
CA ARG A 314 -62.20 -25.71 -5.32
C ARG A 314 -61.42 -26.75 -4.52
N GLU A 315 -60.09 -26.63 -4.52
CA GLU A 315 -59.19 -27.65 -3.97
C GLU A 315 -59.19 -27.66 -2.44
N PHE A 316 -59.37 -26.48 -1.80
CA PHE A 316 -59.42 -26.33 -0.34
C PHE A 316 -60.79 -25.86 0.15
N ASN A 317 -61.85 -26.25 -0.58
CA ASN A 317 -63.24 -25.93 -0.22
C ASN A 317 -63.60 -26.41 1.19
N TRP A 318 -63.07 -27.58 1.57
CA TRP A 318 -63.26 -28.17 2.90
C TRP A 318 -62.75 -27.22 4.01
N ASP A 319 -61.56 -26.65 3.85
CA ASP A 319 -60.97 -25.72 4.82
C ASP A 319 -61.68 -24.37 4.86
N LEU A 320 -62.33 -23.96 3.77
CA LEU A 320 -63.05 -22.69 3.71
C LEU A 320 -64.45 -22.78 4.34
N PHE A 321 -65.18 -23.88 4.12
CA PHE A 321 -66.62 -23.94 4.32
C PHE A 321 -67.15 -25.17 5.07
N SER A 322 -66.33 -26.19 5.40
CA SER A 322 -66.85 -27.39 6.08
C SER A 322 -67.47 -27.05 7.43
N LYS A 323 -68.77 -27.34 7.56
CA LYS A 323 -69.48 -27.48 8.82
C LYS A 323 -69.32 -28.92 9.28
N ASN A 324 -68.67 -29.13 10.42
CA ASN A 324 -68.71 -30.40 11.14
C ASN A 324 -69.91 -30.34 12.11
N GLU A 325 -70.34 -31.49 12.66
CA GLU A 325 -71.45 -31.58 13.64
C GLU A 325 -71.24 -30.71 14.91
N LYS A 326 -70.04 -30.18 15.13
CA LYS A 326 -69.65 -29.27 16.23
C LYS A 326 -69.37 -27.82 15.79
N GLY A 327 -69.58 -27.46 14.53
CA GLY A 327 -69.30 -26.12 13.98
C GLY A 327 -68.29 -26.12 12.84
N TYR A 328 -67.93 -24.93 12.35
CA TYR A 328 -66.94 -24.75 11.28
C TYR A 328 -65.56 -25.26 11.73
N ASN A 329 -64.75 -25.79 10.80
CA ASN A 329 -63.33 -26.03 11.07
C ASN A 329 -62.57 -24.70 11.17
N GLN A 330 -62.66 -24.05 12.35
CA GLN A 330 -62.11 -22.71 12.58
C GLN A 330 -60.58 -22.66 12.46
N ASP A 331 -59.91 -23.77 12.78
CA ASP A 331 -58.44 -23.85 12.84
C ASP A 331 -57.80 -23.68 11.45
N THR A 332 -58.27 -24.37 10.42
CA THR A 332 -57.70 -24.27 9.06
C THR A 332 -58.31 -23.14 8.23
N GLN A 333 -59.50 -22.67 8.60
CA GLN A 333 -60.20 -21.62 7.86
C GLN A 333 -59.42 -20.30 7.80
N LYS A 334 -58.73 -19.92 8.89
CA LYS A 334 -57.89 -18.72 8.89
C LYS A 334 -56.79 -18.82 7.83
N PHE A 335 -56.12 -19.97 7.76
CA PHE A 335 -55.05 -20.20 6.77
C PHE A 335 -55.61 -20.19 5.34
N ALA A 336 -56.72 -20.89 5.07
CA ALA A 336 -57.35 -20.91 3.77
C ALA A 336 -57.80 -19.51 3.30
N LYS A 337 -58.35 -18.68 4.20
CA LYS A 337 -58.72 -17.29 3.91
C LYS A 337 -57.51 -16.43 3.57
N MET A 338 -56.39 -16.58 4.28
CA MET A 338 -55.15 -15.86 3.98
C MET A 338 -54.60 -16.24 2.61
N LEU A 339 -54.53 -17.53 2.28
CA LEU A 339 -54.10 -17.99 0.97
C LEU A 339 -54.98 -17.44 -0.14
N ARG A 340 -56.31 -17.49 0.03
CA ARG A 340 -57.26 -16.91 -0.93
C ARG A 340 -57.01 -15.42 -1.15
N LYS A 341 -56.72 -14.66 -0.09
CA LYS A 341 -56.37 -13.23 -0.18
C LYS A 341 -55.08 -13.04 -0.98
N TYR A 342 -54.03 -13.79 -0.67
CA TYR A 342 -52.70 -13.59 -1.26
C TYR A 342 -52.57 -14.10 -2.69
N ILE A 343 -53.30 -15.14 -3.06
CA ILE A 343 -53.30 -15.65 -4.44
C ILE A 343 -53.92 -14.63 -5.40
N ASN A 344 -54.94 -13.90 -4.94
CA ASN A 344 -55.57 -12.84 -5.73
C ASN A 344 -54.76 -11.52 -5.75
N ASN A 345 -53.74 -11.39 -4.89
CA ASN A 345 -52.88 -10.21 -4.83
C ASN A 345 -51.61 -10.43 -5.66
N THR A 346 -51.26 -9.49 -6.54
CA THR A 346 -50.03 -9.53 -7.35
C THR A 346 -48.79 -9.08 -6.58
N ASN A 347 -48.95 -8.26 -5.53
CA ASN A 347 -47.86 -7.78 -4.71
C ASN A 347 -47.49 -8.83 -3.64
N SER A 348 -46.33 -9.48 -3.79
CA SER A 348 -45.85 -10.50 -2.86
C SER A 348 -45.36 -9.94 -1.53
N ASP A 349 -45.06 -8.64 -1.45
CA ASP A 349 -44.64 -8.01 -0.20
C ASP A 349 -45.79 -7.79 0.78
N GLU A 350 -47.03 -7.80 0.29
CA GLU A 350 -48.24 -7.75 1.10
C GLU A 350 -48.66 -9.13 1.64
N TRP A 351 -47.96 -10.20 1.25
CA TRP A 351 -48.19 -11.55 1.78
C TRP A 351 -47.54 -11.65 3.15
N PHE A 352 -48.31 -11.23 4.16
CA PHE A 352 -47.87 -11.16 5.54
C PHE A 352 -48.45 -12.30 6.37
N PHE A 353 -47.59 -12.99 7.11
CA PHE A 353 -47.99 -13.95 8.12
C PHE A 353 -47.27 -13.56 9.41
N GLU A 354 -48.03 -13.21 10.44
CA GLU A 354 -47.48 -12.93 11.77
C GLU A 354 -46.81 -14.18 12.33
N PHE A 355 -45.71 -14.02 13.07
CA PHE A 355 -45.00 -15.15 13.68
C PHE A 355 -45.91 -16.14 14.43
N GLY A 356 -46.80 -15.63 15.29
CA GLY A 356 -47.75 -16.49 16.01
C GLY A 356 -48.73 -17.24 15.08
N THR A 357 -49.13 -16.64 13.96
CA THR A 357 -49.96 -17.32 12.97
C THR A 357 -49.17 -18.39 12.22
N MET A 358 -47.89 -18.13 11.90
CA MET A 358 -47.01 -19.12 11.28
C MET A 358 -46.82 -20.35 12.18
N LEU A 359 -46.50 -20.15 13.46
CA LEU A 359 -46.34 -21.21 14.45
C LEU A 359 -47.63 -22.00 14.68
N PHE A 360 -48.77 -21.31 14.75
CA PHE A 360 -50.06 -21.96 14.85
C PHE A 360 -50.29 -22.93 13.67
N ILE A 361 -50.08 -22.46 12.43
CA ILE A 361 -50.27 -23.29 11.23
C ILE A 361 -49.30 -24.47 11.21
N MET A 362 -48.02 -24.25 11.56
CA MET A 362 -47.03 -25.34 11.65
C MET A 362 -47.46 -26.40 12.68
N ASN A 363 -47.96 -25.97 13.85
CA ASN A 363 -48.47 -26.87 14.88
C ASN A 363 -49.72 -27.66 14.43
N LEU A 364 -50.55 -27.13 13.52
CA LEU A 364 -51.67 -27.89 12.98
C LEU A 364 -51.23 -29.14 12.22
N LEU A 365 -50.02 -29.17 11.65
CA LEU A 365 -49.47 -30.32 10.91
C LEU A 365 -49.26 -31.55 11.80
N ASN A 366 -49.16 -31.36 13.11
CA ASN A 366 -49.02 -32.42 14.11
C ASN A 366 -50.36 -32.86 14.72
N LYS A 367 -51.46 -32.17 14.41
CA LYS A 367 -52.79 -32.52 14.91
C LYS A 367 -53.48 -33.51 13.96
N ASN A 368 -54.47 -34.25 14.48
CA ASN A 368 -55.27 -35.19 13.68
C ASN A 368 -55.93 -34.52 12.46
N ILE A 369 -56.25 -33.24 12.56
CA ILE A 369 -56.85 -32.44 11.49
C ILE A 369 -55.97 -32.37 10.23
N ALA A 370 -54.65 -32.54 10.35
CA ALA A 370 -53.73 -32.60 9.22
C ALA A 370 -53.93 -33.83 8.33
N LYS A 371 -54.63 -34.86 8.82
CA LYS A 371 -54.99 -36.06 8.05
C LYS A 371 -56.27 -35.87 7.24
N GLU A 372 -57.08 -34.87 7.59
CA GLU A 372 -58.39 -34.63 6.99
C GLU A 372 -58.40 -33.39 6.09
N SER A 373 -57.61 -32.38 6.46
CA SER A 373 -57.52 -31.10 5.75
C SER A 373 -56.76 -31.23 4.43
N PRO A 374 -57.42 -31.04 3.27
CA PRO A 374 -56.73 -31.01 1.97
C PRO A 374 -55.64 -29.95 1.93
N LEU A 375 -55.88 -28.79 2.54
CA LEU A 375 -54.89 -27.72 2.65
C LEU A 375 -53.65 -28.14 3.46
N LEU A 376 -53.83 -28.73 4.64
CA LEU A 376 -52.69 -29.13 5.46
C LEU A 376 -51.94 -30.33 4.87
N ILE A 377 -52.63 -31.25 4.18
CA ILE A 377 -51.98 -32.34 3.44
C ILE A 377 -51.09 -31.77 2.35
N ASP A 378 -51.62 -30.83 1.55
CA ASP A 378 -50.86 -30.18 0.48
C ASP A 378 -49.69 -29.35 1.03
N PHE A 379 -49.91 -28.60 2.12
CA PHE A 379 -48.88 -27.82 2.77
C PHE A 379 -47.78 -28.70 3.38
N LYS A 380 -48.15 -29.82 4.02
CA LYS A 380 -47.19 -30.80 4.54
C LYS A 380 -46.33 -31.39 3.43
N SER A 381 -46.97 -31.79 2.32
CA SER A 381 -46.26 -32.28 1.14
C SER A 381 -45.30 -31.24 0.57
N PHE A 382 -45.73 -29.98 0.50
CA PHE A 382 -44.83 -28.88 0.13
C PHE A 382 -43.63 -28.79 1.07
N ILE A 383 -43.84 -28.76 2.39
CA ILE A 383 -42.75 -28.66 3.38
C ILE A 383 -41.77 -29.83 3.22
N GLN A 384 -42.24 -31.07 3.09
CA GLN A 384 -41.37 -32.25 2.97
C GLN A 384 -40.46 -32.22 1.72
N ASN A 385 -40.85 -31.48 0.68
CA ASN A 385 -40.04 -31.30 -0.52
C ASN A 385 -38.89 -30.28 -0.34
N TYR A 386 -39.03 -29.32 0.58
CA TYR A 386 -38.08 -28.22 0.76
C TYR A 386 -37.41 -28.22 2.14
N PHE A 387 -37.83 -29.09 3.04
CA PHE A 387 -37.31 -29.19 4.40
C PHE A 387 -37.21 -30.65 4.85
N GLU A 388 -36.30 -30.90 5.78
CA GLU A 388 -36.22 -32.14 6.53
C GLU A 388 -37.47 -32.35 7.40
N GLU A 389 -37.85 -33.61 7.65
CA GLU A 389 -39.10 -33.92 8.35
C GLU A 389 -39.18 -33.30 9.76
N ASN A 390 -38.02 -33.11 10.39
CA ASN A 390 -37.87 -32.55 11.73
C ASN A 390 -38.26 -31.06 11.82
N ILE A 391 -38.49 -30.35 10.71
CA ILE A 391 -39.03 -28.98 10.73
C ILE A 391 -40.44 -28.90 11.35
N THR A 392 -41.14 -30.02 11.37
CA THR A 392 -42.44 -30.17 12.03
C THR A 392 -42.34 -30.86 13.39
N ASP A 393 -41.14 -31.16 13.89
CA ASP A 393 -40.97 -31.78 15.20
C ASP A 393 -41.48 -30.87 16.33
N LEU A 394 -42.14 -31.47 17.31
CA LEU A 394 -42.71 -30.76 18.46
C LEU A 394 -41.62 -30.07 19.28
N ASN A 395 -40.42 -30.65 19.38
CA ASN A 395 -39.34 -30.02 20.14
C ASN A 395 -38.93 -28.68 19.53
N PHE A 396 -38.72 -28.66 18.21
CA PHE A 396 -38.40 -27.44 17.49
C PHE A 396 -39.54 -26.41 17.56
N LEU A 397 -40.78 -26.83 17.31
CA LEU A 397 -41.94 -25.93 17.39
C LEU A 397 -42.17 -25.37 18.79
N ASN A 398 -41.92 -26.16 19.84
CA ASN A 398 -42.00 -25.70 21.23
C ASN A 398 -40.89 -24.69 21.53
N ALA A 399 -39.67 -24.89 21.03
CA ALA A 399 -38.60 -23.91 21.18
C ALA A 399 -38.96 -22.56 20.51
N LEU A 400 -39.59 -22.60 19.34
CA LEU A 400 -40.09 -21.39 18.69
C LEU A 400 -41.23 -20.71 19.47
N GLU A 401 -42.13 -21.50 20.07
CA GLU A 401 -43.21 -20.99 20.93
C GLU A 401 -42.65 -20.33 22.19
N GLU A 402 -41.63 -20.93 22.82
CA GLU A 402 -40.92 -20.34 23.95
C GLU A 402 -40.23 -19.03 23.56
N ILE A 403 -39.55 -18.98 22.41
CA ILE A 403 -38.94 -17.74 21.90
C ILE A 403 -40.00 -16.66 21.69
N LYS A 404 -41.16 -17.03 21.12
CA LYS A 404 -42.26 -16.11 20.89
C LYS A 404 -42.75 -15.49 22.20
N ASP A 405 -43.00 -16.32 23.20
CA ASP A 405 -43.63 -15.90 24.45
C ASP A 405 -42.64 -15.22 25.41
N LYS A 406 -41.44 -15.78 25.59
CA LYS A 406 -40.43 -15.25 26.51
C LYS A 406 -39.75 -13.99 26.00
N TYR A 407 -39.56 -13.88 24.67
CA TYR A 407 -38.74 -12.82 24.09
C TYR A 407 -39.49 -11.95 23.09
N ARG A 408 -40.04 -12.51 22.02
CA ARG A 408 -40.62 -11.72 20.91
C ARG A 408 -41.79 -10.85 21.37
N ASN A 409 -42.77 -11.45 22.04
CA ASN A 409 -43.98 -10.74 22.46
C ASN A 409 -43.63 -9.69 23.51
N ARG A 410 -42.79 -10.04 24.47
CA ARG A 410 -42.31 -9.12 25.51
C ARG A 410 -41.56 -7.94 24.92
N SER A 411 -40.65 -8.18 23.97
CA SER A 411 -39.89 -7.13 23.28
C SER A 411 -40.75 -6.22 22.39
N ALA A 412 -41.94 -6.67 21.98
CA ALA A 412 -42.89 -5.91 21.18
C ALA A 412 -43.93 -5.16 22.05
N HIS A 413 -43.88 -5.35 23.37
CA HIS A 413 -44.77 -4.76 24.36
C HIS A 413 -43.95 -3.99 25.41
N SER A 414 -44.60 -3.45 26.44
CA SER A 414 -43.97 -2.55 27.43
C SER A 414 -43.03 -3.23 28.43
N ASP A 415 -42.66 -4.50 28.20
CA ASP A 415 -41.82 -5.24 29.12
C ASP A 415 -40.34 -4.93 28.88
N ILE A 416 -39.56 -4.82 29.96
CA ILE A 416 -38.13 -4.55 29.89
C ILE A 416 -37.38 -5.87 29.86
N ILE A 417 -36.45 -6.03 28.90
CA ILE A 417 -35.51 -7.16 28.86
C ILE A 417 -34.17 -6.72 29.42
N LYS A 418 -33.73 -7.40 30.49
CA LYS A 418 -32.44 -7.16 31.15
C LYS A 418 -31.30 -7.90 30.47
N ILE A 419 -30.06 -7.52 30.79
CA ILE A 419 -28.85 -8.07 30.15
C ILE A 419 -28.69 -9.59 30.23
N GLU A 420 -28.99 -10.21 31.38
CA GLU A 420 -28.87 -11.67 31.52
C GLU A 420 -29.94 -12.41 30.72
N GLU A 421 -31.15 -11.86 30.69
CA GLU A 421 -32.24 -12.39 29.87
C GLU A 421 -31.98 -12.20 28.37
N ALA A 422 -31.41 -11.04 27.99
CA ALA A 422 -31.01 -10.77 26.62
C ALA A 422 -29.93 -11.75 26.13
N LYS A 423 -28.97 -12.12 26.98
CA LYS A 423 -27.95 -13.12 26.64
C LYS A 423 -28.56 -14.50 26.41
N LEU A 424 -29.45 -14.94 27.30
CA LEU A 424 -30.16 -16.22 27.15
C LEU A 424 -31.00 -16.23 25.87
N GLY A 425 -31.82 -15.20 25.66
CA GLY A 425 -32.65 -15.08 24.47
C GLY A 425 -31.82 -15.03 23.18
N ARG A 426 -30.67 -14.34 23.19
CA ARG A 426 -29.74 -14.33 22.06
C ARG A 426 -29.30 -15.75 21.70
N ASP A 427 -28.87 -16.52 22.68
CA ASP A 427 -28.28 -17.84 22.42
C ASP A 427 -29.38 -18.84 21.98
N GLU A 428 -30.57 -18.80 22.60
CA GLU A 428 -31.74 -19.60 22.19
C GLU A 428 -32.22 -19.25 20.77
N ILE A 429 -32.28 -17.96 20.41
CA ILE A 429 -32.70 -17.54 19.06
C ILE A 429 -31.64 -17.91 18.02
N ARG A 430 -30.35 -17.78 18.33
CA ARG A 430 -29.26 -18.20 17.43
C ARG A 430 -29.33 -19.69 17.14
N GLU A 431 -29.59 -20.51 18.16
CA GLU A 431 -29.80 -21.95 17.99
C GLU A 431 -31.00 -22.22 17.08
N ALA A 432 -32.14 -21.59 17.34
CA ALA A 432 -33.33 -21.75 16.51
C ALA A 432 -33.11 -21.33 15.04
N ILE A 433 -32.36 -20.25 14.78
CA ILE A 433 -32.00 -19.83 13.43
C ILE A 433 -31.11 -20.89 12.76
N ASN A 434 -30.07 -21.37 13.43
CA ASN A 434 -29.19 -22.40 12.89
C ASN A 434 -29.97 -23.69 12.59
N THR A 435 -30.79 -24.16 13.53
CA THR A 435 -31.64 -25.34 13.33
C THR A 435 -32.61 -25.14 12.18
N PHE A 436 -33.24 -23.97 12.06
CA PHE A 436 -34.15 -23.68 10.95
C PHE A 436 -33.45 -23.78 9.59
N LEU A 437 -32.24 -23.23 9.48
CA LEU A 437 -31.44 -23.27 8.25
C LEU A 437 -30.91 -24.68 7.95
N GLU A 438 -30.54 -25.44 8.97
CA GLU A 438 -30.13 -26.84 8.84
C GLU A 438 -31.22 -27.72 8.24
N LEU A 439 -32.46 -27.47 8.64
CA LEU A 439 -33.61 -28.23 8.17
C LEU A 439 -34.06 -27.83 6.77
N TYR A 440 -33.50 -26.78 6.16
CA TYR A 440 -33.87 -26.32 4.82
C TYR A 440 -33.08 -27.08 3.75
N LYS A 441 -33.78 -27.84 2.90
CA LYS A 441 -33.20 -28.60 1.78
C LYS A 441 -32.92 -27.65 0.63
N GLN A 442 -31.68 -27.66 0.14
CA GLN A 442 -31.24 -26.85 -1.00
C GLN A 442 -31.85 -27.31 -2.32
#